data_AF-A0A2T6CTM9-F1
#
_entry.id   AF-A0A2T6CTM9-F1
#
_cell.length_a   1.000
_cell.length_b   1.000
_cell.length_c   1.000
_cell.angle_alpha   90.00
_cell.angle_beta   90.00
_cell.angle_gamma   90.00
#
_symmetry.space_group_name_H-M   'P 1'
#
loop_
_entity.id
_entity.type
_entity.pdbx_description
1 polymer ?
#
loop_
_entity_poly.entity_id
_entity_poly.type
_entity_poly.pdbx_seq_one_letter_code
_entity_poly.pdbx_strand_id
1 'polypeptide(L)'
;MAIYKARDMVRRQISPQRKVVFYVGMAMLVVGVLLFLSTFLSAALHFGDFSNFTDRSRSMVLRTVIGAVLAVAGVVLQSIGRAGLAGSGLKLDPEEARRDVEPWARMGGGVVKDALDEAGISLGGKTEGEDLAFDEKLRRLQKLRDDGLISEEDFESTKKRILSGV
;
A
#
# COMPACT_ATOMS: atom_id res chain seq x y z
N MET A 1 -8.51 12.02 -35.97
CA MET A 1 -7.56 12.91 -35.26
C MET A 1 -7.71 12.89 -33.73
N ALA A 2 -8.91 12.68 -33.17
CA ALA A 2 -9.14 12.64 -31.71
C ALA A 2 -8.44 11.48 -30.98
N ILE A 3 -8.26 10.33 -31.64
CA ILE A 3 -7.63 9.12 -31.05
C ILE A 3 -6.14 9.35 -30.75
N TYR A 4 -5.45 10.18 -31.54
CA TYR A 4 -4.05 10.55 -31.27
C TYR A 4 -3.91 11.47 -30.06
N LYS A 5 -4.87 12.38 -29.85
CA LYS A 5 -4.88 13.31 -28.70
C LYS A 5 -5.06 12.59 -27.36
N ALA A 6 -5.85 11.50 -27.35
CA ALA A 6 -6.02 10.66 -26.17
C ALA A 6 -4.76 9.85 -25.84
N ARG A 7 -4.01 9.39 -26.85
CA ARG A 7 -2.75 8.66 -26.67
C ARG A 7 -1.64 9.54 -26.09
N ASP A 8 -1.63 10.85 -26.39
CA ASP A 8 -0.66 11.77 -25.79
C ASP A 8 -0.96 12.12 -24.32
N MET A 9 -2.21 12.01 -23.86
CA MET A 9 -2.57 12.22 -22.43
C MET A 9 -2.18 11.05 -21.51
N VAL A 10 -1.94 9.87 -22.07
CA VAL A 10 -1.43 8.67 -21.35
C VAL A 10 0.11 8.70 -21.25
N ARG A 11 0.77 9.79 -21.65
CA ARG A 11 2.18 10.00 -21.31
C ARG A 11 2.28 10.24 -19.80
N ARG A 12 2.75 9.21 -19.08
CA ARG A 12 3.16 9.23 -17.66
C ARG A 12 3.55 10.64 -17.23
N GLN A 13 2.64 11.34 -16.56
CA GLN A 13 2.91 12.67 -16.02
C GLN A 13 3.84 12.49 -14.82
N ILE A 14 5.15 12.50 -15.07
CA ILE A 14 6.15 12.54 -14.01
C ILE A 14 5.91 13.84 -13.24
N SER A 15 5.62 13.75 -11.94
CA SER A 15 5.32 14.97 -11.18
C SER A 15 6.50 15.96 -11.27
N PRO A 16 6.24 17.26 -11.48
CA PRO A 16 7.30 18.27 -11.65
C PRO A 16 8.32 18.26 -10.50
N GLN A 17 7.83 17.99 -9.29
CA GLN A 17 8.64 17.88 -8.08
C GLN A 17 9.66 16.72 -8.14
N ARG A 18 9.28 15.53 -8.65
CA ARG A 18 10.21 14.39 -8.82
C ARG A 18 11.34 14.73 -9.78
N LYS A 19 11.01 15.45 -10.85
CA LYS A 19 11.98 15.92 -11.83
C LYS A 19 13.00 16.86 -11.19
N VAL A 20 12.55 17.83 -10.39
CA VAL A 20 13.44 18.76 -9.67
C VAL A 20 14.38 18.01 -8.72
N VAL A 21 13.85 17.12 -7.87
CA VAL A 21 14.66 16.33 -6.92
C VAL A 21 15.73 15.51 -7.64
N PHE A 22 15.36 14.89 -8.76
CA PHE A 22 16.30 14.14 -9.60
C PHE A 22 17.44 15.02 -10.13
N TYR A 23 17.13 16.21 -10.68
CA TYR A 23 18.13 17.11 -11.22
C TYR A 23 19.01 17.74 -10.14
N VAL A 24 18.46 18.06 -8.96
CA VAL A 24 19.24 18.52 -7.80
C VAL A 24 20.21 17.42 -7.35
N GLY A 25 19.73 16.18 -7.22
CA GLY A 25 20.59 15.04 -6.90
C GLY A 25 21.70 14.83 -7.92
N MET A 26 21.37 14.93 -9.21
CA MET A 26 22.34 14.84 -10.30
C MET A 26 23.39 15.95 -10.25
N ALA A 27 22.98 17.20 -9.99
CA ALA A 27 23.91 18.32 -9.85
C ALA A 27 24.85 18.13 -8.65
N MET A 28 24.33 17.71 -7.49
CA MET A 28 25.13 17.39 -6.31
C MET A 28 26.12 16.26 -6.59
N LEU A 29 25.67 15.19 -7.26
CA LEU A 29 26.53 14.08 -7.65
C LEU A 29 27.70 14.55 -8.51
N VAL A 30 27.42 15.32 -9.56
CA VAL A 30 28.44 15.84 -10.47
C VAL A 30 29.44 16.71 -9.73
N VAL A 31 28.98 17.65 -8.90
CA VAL A 31 29.87 18.52 -8.10
C VAL A 31 30.70 17.69 -7.12
N GLY A 32 30.09 16.72 -6.44
CA GLY A 32 30.78 15.86 -5.47
C GLY A 32 31.87 15.02 -6.11
N VAL A 33 31.57 14.40 -7.26
CA VAL A 33 32.54 13.63 -8.04
C VAL A 33 33.67 14.52 -8.56
N LEU A 34 33.38 15.73 -9.04
CA LEU A 34 34.42 16.68 -9.48
C LEU A 34 35.35 17.08 -8.32
N LEU A 35 34.79 17.39 -7.15
CA LEU A 35 35.58 17.70 -5.96
C LEU A 35 36.44 16.50 -5.52
N PHE A 36 35.87 15.29 -5.52
CA PHE A 36 36.60 14.07 -5.20
C PHE A 36 37.72 13.80 -6.21
N LEU A 37 37.45 13.87 -7.51
CA LEU A 37 38.48 13.67 -8.55
C LEU A 37 39.56 14.76 -8.53
N SER A 38 39.23 15.97 -8.10
CA SER A 38 40.21 17.06 -7.95
C SER A 38 41.34 16.73 -6.99
N THR A 39 41.14 15.79 -6.05
CA THR A 39 42.17 15.39 -5.09
C THR A 39 43.28 14.59 -5.75
N PHE A 40 42.96 13.71 -6.70
CA PHE A 40 43.92 12.95 -7.50
C PHE A 40 44.72 13.85 -8.42
N LEU A 41 44.07 14.83 -9.05
CA LEU A 41 44.77 15.81 -9.88
C LEU A 41 45.74 16.66 -9.04
N SER A 42 45.30 17.08 -7.85
CA SER A 42 46.15 17.80 -6.90
C SER A 42 47.33 16.94 -6.43
N ALA A 43 47.12 15.64 -6.19
CA ALA A 43 48.17 14.71 -5.80
C ALA A 43 49.21 14.51 -6.92
N ALA A 44 48.75 14.33 -8.16
CA ALA A 44 49.62 14.13 -9.32
C ALA A 44 50.48 15.35 -9.62
N LEU A 45 49.89 16.56 -9.61
CA LEU A 45 50.61 17.82 -9.89
C LEU A 45 51.66 18.17 -8.84
N HIS A 46 51.53 17.64 -7.62
CA HIS A 46 52.39 17.95 -6.50
C HIS A 46 53.21 16.75 -6.03
N PHE A 47 53.25 15.69 -6.82
CA PHE A 47 53.98 14.48 -6.49
C PHE A 47 55.49 14.78 -6.37
N GLY A 48 56.06 14.52 -5.19
CA GLY A 48 57.48 14.81 -4.89
C GLY A 48 57.76 16.19 -4.28
N ASP A 49 56.78 17.08 -4.16
CA ASP A 49 56.92 18.36 -3.45
C ASP A 49 56.40 18.26 -2.01
N PHE A 50 57.32 18.32 -1.04
CA PHE A 50 57.05 18.20 0.39
C PHE A 50 57.03 19.54 1.15
N SER A 51 57.25 20.68 0.47
CA SER A 51 57.38 22.01 1.10
C SER A 51 56.18 22.42 1.95
N ASN A 52 54.98 21.98 1.59
CA ASN A 52 53.71 22.34 2.24
C ASN A 52 52.83 21.11 2.52
N PHE A 53 53.46 20.01 2.93
CA PHE A 53 52.82 18.69 3.04
C PHE A 53 51.58 18.69 3.94
N THR A 54 51.65 19.29 5.13
CA THR A 54 50.55 19.27 6.12
C THR A 54 49.30 19.98 5.61
N ASP A 55 49.44 21.19 5.08
CA ASP A 55 48.31 21.98 4.57
C ASP A 55 47.69 21.35 3.33
N ARG A 56 48.54 20.84 2.43
CA ARG A 56 48.11 20.15 1.21
C ARG A 56 47.35 18.86 1.56
N SER A 57 47.85 18.08 2.52
CA SER A 57 47.21 16.86 2.99
C SER A 57 45.86 17.14 3.64
N ARG A 58 45.78 18.15 4.52
CA ARG A 58 44.53 18.56 5.16
C ARG A 58 43.46 18.98 4.14
N SER A 59 43.85 19.81 3.16
CA SER A 59 42.98 20.24 2.07
C SER A 59 42.50 19.05 1.22
N MET A 60 43.39 18.09 0.93
CA MET A 60 43.07 16.89 0.18
C MET A 60 42.06 16.00 0.93
N VAL A 61 42.27 15.76 2.23
CA VAL A 61 41.34 14.99 3.06
C VAL A 61 39.97 15.66 3.12
N LEU A 62 39.93 16.98 3.37
CA LEU A 62 38.67 17.73 3.42
C LEU A 62 37.90 17.66 2.09
N ARG A 63 38.55 17.90 0.96
CA ARG A 63 37.93 17.80 -0.37
C ARG A 63 37.44 16.39 -0.67
N THR A 64 38.20 15.38 -0.25
CA THR A 64 37.83 13.97 -0.44
C THR A 64 36.57 13.63 0.35
N VAL A 65 36.53 13.97 1.64
CA VAL A 65 35.38 13.69 2.53
C VAL A 65 34.16 14.47 2.05
N ILE A 66 34.29 15.77 1.80
CA ILE A 66 33.17 16.61 1.34
C ILE A 66 32.67 16.14 -0.02
N GLY A 67 33.58 15.87 -0.96
CA GLY A 67 33.24 15.39 -2.31
C GLY A 67 32.52 14.04 -2.26
N ALA A 68 33.00 13.11 -1.44
CA ALA A 68 32.37 11.79 -1.26
C ALA A 68 30.98 11.92 -0.62
N VAL A 69 30.84 12.69 0.45
CA VAL A 69 29.54 12.91 1.11
C VAL A 69 28.54 13.56 0.15
N LEU A 70 28.97 14.57 -0.61
CA LEU A 70 28.11 15.25 -1.58
C LEU A 70 27.70 14.31 -2.72
N ALA A 71 28.62 13.46 -3.20
CA ALA A 71 28.34 12.46 -4.22
C ALA A 71 27.31 11.43 -3.72
N VAL A 72 27.50 10.88 -2.52
CA VAL A 72 26.56 9.92 -1.91
C VAL A 72 25.19 10.55 -1.70
N ALA A 73 25.14 11.77 -1.15
CA ALA A 73 23.89 12.50 -0.98
C ALA A 73 23.19 12.74 -2.33
N GLY A 74 23.95 13.08 -3.38
CA GLY A 74 23.46 13.21 -4.74
C GLY A 74 22.84 11.91 -5.29
N VAL A 75 23.50 10.77 -5.10
CA VAL A 75 22.95 9.44 -5.49
C VAL A 75 21.65 9.15 -4.76
N VAL A 76 21.57 9.43 -3.45
CA VAL A 76 20.37 9.20 -2.64
C VAL A 76 19.22 10.11 -3.10
N LEU A 77 19.47 11.40 -3.33
CA LEU A 77 18.43 12.30 -3.84
C LEU A 77 17.95 11.87 -5.23
N GLN A 78 18.89 11.47 -6.09
CA GLN A 78 18.58 11.01 -7.43
C GLN A 78 17.76 9.71 -7.42
N SER A 79 18.06 8.78 -6.51
CA SER A 79 17.31 7.54 -6.37
C SER A 79 15.88 7.79 -5.89
N ILE A 80 15.67 8.72 -4.94
CA ILE A 80 14.35 9.17 -4.50
C ILE A 80 13.59 9.84 -5.66
N GLY A 81 14.26 10.69 -6.45
CA GLY A 81 13.66 11.31 -7.63
C GLY A 81 13.21 10.30 -8.71
N ARG A 82 13.99 9.22 -8.92
CA ARG A 82 13.68 8.14 -9.87
C ARG A 82 12.57 7.21 -9.38
N ALA A 83 12.68 6.73 -8.14
CA ALA A 83 11.73 5.80 -7.55
C ALA A 83 10.40 6.50 -7.19
N GLY A 84 10.43 7.83 -7.08
CA GLY A 84 9.32 8.61 -6.57
C GLY A 84 9.12 8.40 -5.09
N LEU A 85 8.23 9.20 -4.50
CA LEU A 85 7.88 9.12 -3.09
C LEU A 85 7.32 7.73 -2.69
N ALA A 86 6.62 7.07 -3.61
CA ALA A 86 6.15 5.70 -3.45
C ALA A 86 7.29 4.65 -3.34
N GLY A 87 8.48 4.95 -3.85
CA GLY A 87 9.67 4.11 -3.75
C GLY A 87 10.53 4.38 -2.51
N SER A 88 10.27 5.45 -1.76
CA SER A 88 10.99 5.78 -0.50
C SER A 88 10.29 5.22 0.75
N GLY A 89 9.29 4.34 0.59
CA GLY A 89 8.46 3.80 1.67
C GLY A 89 7.38 4.76 2.19
N LEU A 90 7.29 5.98 1.66
CA LEU A 90 6.27 6.98 2.02
C LEU A 90 5.14 6.95 0.98
N LYS A 91 4.08 6.21 1.29
CA LYS A 91 2.90 6.08 0.43
C LYS A 91 2.17 7.43 0.38
N LEU A 92 2.37 8.17 -0.71
CA LEU A 92 1.92 9.55 -0.83
C LEU A 92 0.59 9.75 -1.56
N ASP A 93 -0.08 8.67 -1.95
CA ASP A 93 -1.48 8.75 -2.34
C ASP A 93 -2.26 7.49 -1.91
N PRO A 94 -3.07 7.55 -0.82
CA PRO A 94 -3.84 6.42 -0.34
C PRO A 94 -4.99 6.03 -1.28
N GLU A 95 -5.45 6.92 -2.17
CA GLU A 95 -6.53 6.62 -3.12
C GLU A 95 -6.03 5.83 -4.33
N GLU A 96 -4.88 6.19 -4.87
CA GLU A 96 -4.28 5.47 -6.00
C GLU A 96 -3.86 4.05 -5.58
N ALA A 97 -3.34 3.92 -4.35
CA ALA A 97 -3.08 2.62 -3.74
C ALA A 97 -4.33 1.74 -3.56
N ARG A 98 -5.52 2.35 -3.39
CA ARG A 98 -6.80 1.62 -3.30
C ARG A 98 -7.27 1.15 -4.67
N ARG A 99 -7.09 1.97 -5.72
CA ARG A 99 -7.39 1.58 -7.10
C ARG A 99 -6.50 0.44 -7.60
N ASP A 100 -5.21 0.45 -7.27
CA ASP A 100 -4.28 -0.60 -7.70
C ASP A 100 -4.58 -1.97 -7.06
N VAL A 101 -5.07 -1.98 -5.82
CA VAL A 101 -5.45 -3.23 -5.13
C VAL A 101 -6.89 -3.66 -5.40
N GLU A 102 -7.71 -2.81 -6.01
CA GLU A 102 -9.13 -3.08 -6.29
C GLU A 102 -9.37 -4.38 -7.08
N PRO A 103 -8.58 -4.72 -8.12
CA PRO A 103 -8.71 -6.00 -8.82
C PRO A 103 -8.41 -7.20 -7.92
N TRP A 104 -7.38 -7.10 -7.07
CA TRP A 104 -6.96 -8.16 -6.16
C TRP A 104 -7.91 -8.33 -4.98
N ALA A 105 -8.45 -7.23 -4.46
CA ALA A 105 -9.49 -7.24 -3.43
C ALA A 105 -10.78 -7.91 -3.95
N ARG A 106 -11.16 -7.64 -5.21
CA ARG A 106 -12.28 -8.34 -5.87
C ARG A 106 -12.01 -9.83 -6.06
N MET A 107 -10.82 -10.22 -6.50
CA MET A 107 -10.44 -11.64 -6.64
C MET A 107 -10.40 -12.36 -5.30
N GLY A 108 -9.83 -11.74 -4.26
CA GLY A 108 -9.79 -12.29 -2.90
C GLY A 108 -11.17 -12.46 -2.28
N GLY A 109 -12.09 -11.52 -2.53
CA GLY A 109 -13.48 -11.64 -2.08
C GLY A 109 -14.22 -12.83 -2.70
N GLY A 110 -13.94 -13.16 -3.96
CA GLY A 110 -14.48 -14.35 -4.62
C GLY A 110 -13.98 -15.64 -3.96
N VAL A 111 -12.66 -15.77 -3.79
CA VAL A 111 -12.05 -16.95 -3.17
C VAL A 111 -12.50 -17.17 -1.73
N VAL A 112 -12.63 -16.09 -0.94
CA VAL A 112 -13.13 -16.18 0.44
C VAL A 112 -14.59 -16.60 0.47
N LYS A 113 -15.42 -16.07 -0.44
CA LYS A 113 -16.82 -16.48 -0.56
C LYS A 113 -16.93 -17.95 -0.95
N ASP A 114 -16.17 -18.39 -1.94
CA ASP A 114 -16.18 -19.79 -2.39
C ASP A 114 -15.78 -20.75 -1.24
N ALA A 115 -14.77 -20.39 -0.45
CA ALA A 115 -14.36 -21.19 0.70
C ALA A 115 -15.40 -21.23 1.84
N LEU A 116 -16.13 -20.13 2.05
CA LEU A 116 -17.20 -20.05 3.04
C LEU A 116 -18.45 -20.82 2.61
N ASP A 117 -18.79 -20.75 1.32
CA ASP A 117 -19.89 -21.51 0.72
C ASP A 117 -19.58 -23.02 0.80
N GLU A 118 -18.34 -23.45 0.54
CA GLU A 118 -17.87 -24.84 0.71
C GLU A 118 -17.92 -25.30 2.19
N ALA A 119 -17.66 -24.39 3.14
CA ALA A 119 -17.77 -24.65 4.57
C ALA A 119 -19.22 -24.59 5.10
N GLY A 120 -20.21 -24.29 4.25
CA GLY A 120 -21.62 -24.18 4.61
C GLY A 120 -22.00 -22.90 5.36
N ILE A 121 -21.20 -21.83 5.24
CA ILE A 121 -21.38 -20.56 5.95
C ILE A 121 -21.72 -19.45 4.94
N SER A 122 -23.02 -19.23 4.68
CA SER A 122 -23.49 -18.17 3.79
C SER A 122 -23.51 -16.79 4.48
N LEU A 123 -22.57 -15.91 4.11
CA LEU A 123 -22.56 -14.51 4.53
C LEU A 123 -23.23 -13.61 3.47
N GLY A 124 -24.56 -13.58 3.45
CA GLY A 124 -25.30 -12.57 2.69
C GLY A 124 -26.49 -13.09 1.90
N GLY A 125 -27.51 -13.55 2.61
CA GLY A 125 -28.88 -13.69 2.13
C GLY A 125 -29.80 -13.21 3.23
N LYS A 126 -30.65 -12.23 2.92
CA LYS A 126 -31.66 -11.68 3.83
C LYS A 126 -32.54 -12.84 4.33
N THR A 127 -32.53 -13.05 5.65
CA THR A 127 -33.49 -13.79 6.49
C THR A 127 -34.44 -14.74 5.76
N GLU A 128 -34.00 -15.97 5.44
CA GLU A 128 -34.92 -17.11 5.20
C GLU A 128 -34.84 -18.15 6.34
N GLY A 129 -33.74 -18.18 7.10
CA GLY A 129 -33.56 -19.11 8.20
C GLY A 129 -34.37 -18.80 9.47
N GLU A 130 -34.88 -17.57 9.61
CA GLU A 130 -35.67 -17.16 10.78
C GLU A 130 -37.15 -17.48 10.60
N ASP A 131 -37.69 -17.30 9.39
CA ASP A 131 -39.06 -17.71 9.02
C ASP A 131 -39.21 -19.24 8.97
N LEU A 132 -38.21 -19.97 8.45
CA LEU A 132 -38.24 -21.43 8.44
C LEU A 132 -38.17 -22.03 9.87
N ALA A 133 -37.40 -21.43 10.77
CA ALA A 133 -37.33 -21.87 12.17
C ALA A 133 -38.60 -21.53 12.96
N PHE A 134 -39.25 -20.41 12.62
CA PHE A 134 -40.54 -20.01 13.19
C PHE A 134 -41.65 -20.98 12.80
N ASP A 135 -41.77 -21.29 11.50
CA ASP A 135 -42.77 -22.24 10.97
C ASP A 135 -42.56 -23.65 11.53
N GLU A 136 -41.30 -24.09 11.67
CA GLU A 136 -40.99 -25.39 12.24
C GLU A 136 -41.36 -25.49 13.73
N LYS A 137 -41.15 -24.42 14.51
CA LYS A 137 -41.57 -24.35 15.92
C LYS A 137 -43.10 -24.43 16.06
N LEU A 138 -43.84 -23.72 15.20
CA LEU A 138 -45.30 -23.78 15.19
C LEU A 138 -45.81 -25.19 14.84
N ARG A 139 -45.20 -25.83 13.83
CA ARG A 139 -45.57 -27.18 13.41
C ARG A 139 -45.32 -28.23 14.50
N ARG A 140 -44.21 -28.12 15.23
CA ARG A 140 -43.91 -29.00 16.37
C ARG A 140 -44.86 -28.76 17.55
N LEU A 141 -45.17 -27.50 17.85
CA LEU A 141 -46.11 -27.14 18.90
C LEU A 141 -47.52 -27.71 18.62
N GLN A 142 -47.95 -27.66 17.37
CA GLN A 142 -49.24 -28.22 16.95
C GLN A 142 -49.27 -29.74 17.07
N LYS A 143 -48.18 -30.42 16.69
CA LYS A 143 -48.05 -31.87 16.87
C LYS A 143 -48.13 -32.29 18.35
N LEU A 144 -47.51 -31.53 19.27
CA LEU A 144 -47.57 -31.82 20.71
C LEU A 144 -48.98 -31.69 21.27
N ARG A 145 -49.79 -30.77 20.73
CA ARG A 145 -51.21 -30.63 21.08
C ARG A 145 -52.02 -31.79 20.54
N ASP A 146 -51.80 -32.17 19.28
CA ASP A 146 -52.50 -33.30 18.64
C ASP A 146 -52.17 -34.64 19.34
N ASP A 147 -50.93 -34.80 19.82
CA ASP A 147 -50.47 -35.96 20.60
C ASP A 147 -50.97 -35.93 22.07
N GLY A 148 -51.67 -34.87 22.50
CA GLY A 148 -52.21 -34.71 23.85
C GLY A 148 -51.15 -34.46 24.94
N LEU A 149 -49.94 -34.07 24.56
CA LEU A 149 -48.80 -33.88 25.46
C LEU A 149 -48.78 -32.51 26.16
N ILE A 150 -49.55 -31.56 25.64
CA ILE A 150 -49.70 -30.20 26.20
C ILE A 150 -51.18 -29.83 26.29
N SER A 151 -51.53 -29.02 27.30
CA SER A 151 -52.90 -28.51 27.45
C SER A 151 -53.19 -27.39 26.43
N GLU A 152 -54.46 -27.13 26.14
CA GLU A 152 -54.88 -26.06 25.21
C GLU A 152 -54.43 -24.68 25.70
N GLU A 153 -54.35 -24.48 27.02
CA GLU A 153 -53.88 -23.25 27.65
C GLU A 153 -52.36 -23.04 27.45
N ASP A 154 -51.58 -24.11 27.58
CA ASP A 154 -50.12 -24.11 27.35
C ASP A 154 -49.78 -23.89 25.87
N PHE A 155 -50.61 -24.43 24.97
CA PHE A 155 -50.48 -24.23 23.53
C PHE A 155 -50.68 -22.75 23.17
N GLU A 156 -51.78 -22.14 23.61
CA GLU A 156 -52.12 -20.76 23.21
C GLU A 156 -51.14 -19.73 23.80
N SER A 157 -50.70 -19.92 25.04
CA SER A 157 -49.68 -19.06 25.65
C SER A 157 -48.34 -19.15 24.92
N THR A 158 -47.91 -20.35 24.53
CA THR A 158 -46.64 -20.58 23.83
C THR A 158 -46.69 -20.07 22.38
N LYS A 159 -47.80 -20.31 21.67
CA LYS A 159 -48.04 -19.79 20.31
C LYS A 159 -48.01 -18.27 20.29
N LYS A 160 -48.65 -17.63 21.27
CA LYS A 160 -48.67 -16.16 21.40
C LYS A 160 -47.27 -15.59 21.62
N ARG A 161 -46.46 -16.24 22.46
CA ARG A 161 -45.05 -15.85 22.70
C ARG A 161 -44.20 -15.94 21.43
N ILE A 162 -44.35 -17.03 20.68
CA ILE A 162 -43.68 -17.25 19.39
C ILE A 162 -44.08 -16.16 18.38
N LEU A 163 -45.39 -15.86 18.26
CA LEU A 163 -45.92 -14.81 17.38
C LEU A 163 -45.49 -13.39 17.76
N SER A 164 -45.23 -13.12 19.05
CA SER A 164 -44.78 -11.80 19.52
C SER A 164 -43.26 -11.57 19.39
N GLY A 165 -42.47 -12.58 19.02
CA GLY A 165 -41.03 -12.45 18.80
C GLY A 165 -40.20 -12.10 20.04
N VAL A 166 -40.70 -12.40 21.25
CA VAL A 166 -40.04 -12.17 22.55
C VAL A 166 -39.77 -13.49 23.26
#